data_AF-A0A2I0VDN0-F1
#
_entry.id   AF-A0A2I0VDN0-F1
#
_cell.length_a   1.000
_cell.length_b   1.000
_cell.length_c   1.000
_cell.angle_alpha   90.00
_cell.angle_beta   90.00
_cell.angle_gamma   90.00
#
_symmetry.space_group_name_H-M   'P 1'
#
loop_
_entity.id
_entity.type
_entity.pdbx_description
1 polymer ?
#
loop_
_entity_poly.entity_id
_entity_poly.type
_entity_poly.pdbx_seq_one_letter_code
_entity_poly.pdbx_strand_id
1 'polypeptide(L)'
;MALEAFVSSIDWDLESYPAYEDFFVLPFLVLFFPCVRFFLDRFVFEKVANRFVLGSKFEKVDSETEEGRKKIRKFKESAWKCLYFLSGELLSLYVTYNEPWFKDTRYFWEGPGDQIWPDQKIKLKLKASYMFAAGFYTYSIFALMFWETKRSDFGVSMSHHVATVVLIILSYIFRCAYY
;
A
#
# COMPACT_ATOMS: atom_id res chain seq x y z
N MET A 1 6.13 6.38 -23.82
CA MET A 1 5.44 7.22 -24.83
C MET A 1 3.92 7.25 -24.68
N ALA A 2 3.12 6.23 -25.02
CA ALA A 2 1.64 6.34 -24.92
C ALA A 2 1.12 6.42 -23.47
N LEU A 3 1.68 5.60 -22.56
CA LEU A 3 1.30 5.61 -21.14
C LEU A 3 1.69 6.92 -20.45
N GLU A 4 2.89 7.44 -20.73
CA GLU A 4 3.36 8.70 -20.15
C GLU A 4 2.51 9.88 -20.63
N ALA A 5 2.17 9.92 -21.92
CA ALA A 5 1.27 10.93 -22.47
C ALA A 5 -0.11 10.87 -21.80
N PHE A 6 -0.66 9.66 -21.61
CA PHE A 6 -1.92 9.46 -20.89
C PHE A 6 -1.84 9.93 -19.43
N VAL A 7 -0.81 9.49 -18.68
CA VAL A 7 -0.62 9.89 -17.27
C VAL A 7 -0.44 11.40 -17.13
N SER A 8 0.25 12.04 -18.08
CA SER A 8 0.43 13.50 -18.11
C SER A 8 -0.85 14.27 -18.47
N SER A 9 -1.80 13.62 -19.14
CA SER A 9 -3.09 14.22 -19.50
C SER A 9 -4.11 14.20 -18.36
N ILE A 10 -3.86 13.41 -17.31
CA ILE A 10 -4.73 13.34 -16.13
C ILE A 10 -4.49 14.59 -15.27
N ASP A 11 -5.56 15.30 -14.95
CA ASP A 11 -5.54 16.37 -13.96
C ASP A 11 -5.53 15.78 -12.54
N TRP A 12 -4.33 15.57 -12.01
CA TRP A 12 -4.10 14.99 -10.68
C TRP A 12 -4.53 15.91 -9.54
N ASP A 13 -4.66 17.22 -9.80
CA ASP A 13 -5.09 18.23 -8.84
C ASP A 13 -6.60 18.51 -8.91
N LEU A 14 -7.34 17.80 -9.79
CA LEU A 14 -8.78 17.90 -9.88
C LEU A 14 -9.45 17.58 -8.54
N GLU A 15 -10.20 18.55 -8.03
CA GLU A 15 -10.93 18.43 -6.77
C GLU A 15 -12.38 17.98 -6.99
N SER A 16 -12.77 16.92 -6.29
CA SER A 16 -14.15 16.43 -6.28
C SER A 16 -14.50 15.88 -4.90
N TYR A 17 -15.80 15.80 -4.60
CA TYR A 17 -16.23 15.15 -3.37
C TYR A 17 -15.90 13.65 -3.40
N PRO A 18 -15.64 13.01 -2.24
CA PRO A 18 -15.61 11.56 -2.13
C PRO A 18 -16.91 10.96 -2.69
N ALA A 19 -16.78 10.00 -3.60
CA ALA A 19 -17.89 9.29 -4.21
C ALA A 19 -17.73 7.79 -3.96
N TYR A 20 -18.85 7.08 -3.85
CA TYR A 20 -18.83 5.61 -3.74
C TYR A 20 -18.20 4.94 -4.97
N GLU A 21 -18.27 5.62 -6.12
CA GLU A 21 -17.67 5.21 -7.38
C GLU A 21 -16.15 5.08 -7.29
N ASP A 22 -15.50 5.86 -6.43
CA ASP A 22 -14.05 5.80 -6.25
C ASP A 22 -13.61 4.41 -5.75
N PHE A 23 -14.46 3.71 -4.99
CA PHE A 23 -14.20 2.36 -4.49
C PHE A 23 -14.22 1.27 -5.56
N PHE A 24 -14.69 1.54 -6.78
CA PHE A 24 -14.62 0.57 -7.88
C PHE A 24 -13.17 0.20 -8.26
N VAL A 25 -12.18 1.00 -7.86
CA VAL A 25 -10.76 0.70 -8.04
C VAL A 25 -10.27 -0.38 -7.09
N LEU A 26 -10.92 -0.58 -5.93
CA LEU A 26 -10.43 -1.49 -4.88
C LEU A 26 -10.31 -2.95 -5.34
N PRO A 27 -11.28 -3.58 -6.02
CA PRO A 27 -11.14 -4.96 -6.49
C PRO A 27 -9.92 -5.14 -7.41
N PHE A 28 -9.63 -4.16 -8.26
CA PHE A 28 -8.46 -4.19 -9.14
C PHE A 28 -7.16 -4.14 -8.33
N LEU A 29 -7.08 -3.29 -7.32
CA LEU A 29 -5.91 -3.20 -6.44
C LEU A 29 -5.71 -4.46 -5.60
N VAL A 30 -6.80 -5.02 -5.06
CA VAL A 30 -6.77 -6.26 -4.27
C VAL A 30 -6.25 -7.44 -5.10
N LEU A 31 -6.49 -7.46 -6.42
CA LEU A 31 -5.93 -8.45 -7.34
C LEU A 31 -4.52 -8.08 -7.84
N PHE A 32 -4.24 -6.79 -8.00
CA PHE A 32 -2.95 -6.29 -8.45
C PHE A 32 -1.81 -6.67 -7.48
N PHE A 33 -1.98 -6.40 -6.19
CA PHE A 33 -0.94 -6.69 -5.18
C PHE A 33 -0.49 -8.16 -5.13
N PRO A 34 -1.38 -9.18 -5.07
CA PRO A 34 -0.95 -10.58 -5.11
C PRO A 34 -0.30 -10.95 -6.44
N CYS A 35 -0.76 -10.40 -7.57
CA CYS A 35 -0.12 -10.62 -8.87
C CYS A 35 1.32 -10.10 -8.89
N VAL A 36 1.54 -8.87 -8.43
CA VAL A 36 2.88 -8.27 -8.34
C VAL A 36 3.75 -9.04 -7.36
N ARG A 37 3.23 -9.37 -6.17
CA ARG A 37 3.95 -10.18 -5.17
C ARG A 37 4.37 -11.51 -5.75
N PHE A 38 3.46 -12.23 -6.41
CA PHE A 38 3.76 -13.52 -7.05
C PHE A 38 4.92 -13.42 -8.03
N PHE A 39 4.87 -12.42 -8.91
CA PHE A 39 5.89 -12.18 -9.91
C PHE A 39 7.25 -11.85 -9.25
N LEU A 40 7.27 -10.91 -8.31
CA LEU A 40 8.49 -10.53 -7.61
C LEU A 40 9.07 -11.69 -6.79
N ASP A 41 8.21 -12.44 -6.12
CA ASP A 41 8.58 -13.63 -5.35
C ASP A 41 9.32 -14.64 -6.23
N ARG A 42 8.82 -14.89 -7.44
CA ARG A 42 9.36 -15.90 -8.36
C ARG A 42 10.62 -15.46 -9.09
N PHE A 43 10.65 -14.20 -9.55
CA PHE A 43 11.68 -13.73 -10.47
C PHE A 43 12.78 -12.89 -9.82
N VAL A 44 12.49 -12.25 -8.69
CA VAL A 44 13.38 -11.29 -8.04
C VAL A 44 13.79 -11.79 -6.65
N PHE A 45 12.84 -11.87 -5.71
CA PHE A 45 13.15 -12.09 -4.31
C PHE A 45 13.78 -13.46 -4.04
N GLU A 46 13.35 -14.52 -4.73
CA GLU A 46 13.96 -15.84 -4.61
C GLU A 46 15.43 -15.84 -5.06
N LYS A 47 15.74 -15.22 -6.21
CA LYS A 47 17.13 -15.10 -6.71
C LYS A 47 18.01 -14.28 -5.77
N VAL A 48 17.47 -13.16 -5.27
CA VAL A 48 18.16 -12.29 -4.32
C VAL A 48 18.39 -13.01 -3.00
N ALA A 49 17.38 -13.71 -2.47
CA ALA A 49 17.49 -14.49 -1.23
C ALA A 49 18.59 -15.55 -1.33
N ASN A 50 18.60 -16.34 -2.41
CA ASN A 50 19.63 -17.37 -2.61
C ASN A 50 21.03 -16.78 -2.69
N ARG A 51 21.18 -15.60 -3.31
CA ARG A 51 22.48 -14.92 -3.42
C ARG A 51 22.98 -14.38 -2.08
N PHE A 52 22.12 -13.75 -1.28
CA PHE A 52 22.53 -13.02 -0.06
C PHE A 52 22.41 -13.83 1.23
N VAL A 53 21.46 -14.76 1.34
CA VAL A 53 21.17 -15.48 2.59
C VAL A 53 21.97 -16.79 2.70
N LEU A 54 22.29 -17.45 1.57
CA LEU A 54 22.84 -18.82 1.59
C LEU A 54 24.23 -18.95 0.98
N GLY A 55 24.67 -18.08 0.06
CA GLY A 55 25.99 -18.19 -0.58
C GLY A 55 26.13 -19.41 -1.52
N SER A 56 26.80 -19.24 -2.66
CA SER A 56 26.73 -20.19 -3.80
C SER A 56 27.16 -21.63 -3.51
N LYS A 57 27.98 -21.88 -2.48
CA LYS A 57 28.43 -23.23 -2.09
C LYS A 57 27.50 -23.95 -1.12
N PHE A 58 26.72 -23.21 -0.31
CA PHE A 58 25.71 -23.74 0.60
C PHE A 58 24.31 -23.81 -0.06
N GLU A 59 24.20 -23.25 -1.26
CA GLU A 59 22.97 -23.03 -2.05
C GLU A 59 22.12 -24.29 -2.25
N LYS A 60 22.71 -25.42 -2.65
CA LYS A 60 21.95 -26.67 -2.86
C LYS A 60 21.66 -27.43 -1.58
N VAL A 61 22.59 -27.41 -0.63
CA VAL A 61 22.48 -28.22 0.59
C VAL A 61 21.50 -27.59 1.58
N ASP A 62 21.53 -26.26 1.79
CA ASP A 62 20.63 -25.59 2.75
C ASP A 62 19.25 -25.28 2.15
N SER A 63 19.11 -25.02 0.84
CA SER A 63 17.79 -24.78 0.23
C SER A 63 16.87 -26.01 0.25
N GLU A 64 17.46 -27.21 0.27
CA GLU A 64 16.74 -28.47 0.44
C GLU A 64 16.38 -28.77 1.90
N THR A 65 16.99 -28.08 2.88
CA THR A 65 16.58 -28.19 4.28
C THR A 65 15.29 -27.42 4.55
N GLU A 66 14.53 -27.87 5.53
CA GLU A 66 13.33 -27.15 5.98
C GLU A 66 13.70 -25.76 6.53
N GLU A 67 14.87 -25.62 7.14
CA GLU A 67 15.37 -24.36 7.69
C GLU A 67 15.71 -23.35 6.60
N GLY A 68 16.42 -23.75 5.54
CA GLY A 68 16.70 -22.87 4.41
C GLY A 68 15.44 -22.41 3.69
N ARG A 69 14.48 -23.31 3.45
CA ARG A 69 13.15 -22.92 2.92
C ARG A 69 12.44 -21.90 3.81
N LYS A 70 12.48 -22.08 5.14
CA LYS A 70 11.92 -21.12 6.11
C LYS A 70 12.63 -19.76 6.04
N LYS A 71 13.96 -19.73 5.94
CA LYS A 71 14.75 -18.49 5.81
C LYS A 71 14.39 -17.74 4.52
N ILE A 72 14.35 -18.43 3.38
CA ILE A 72 13.98 -17.84 2.09
C ILE A 72 12.55 -17.28 2.15
N ARG A 73 11.58 -18.03 2.70
CA ARG A 73 10.19 -17.55 2.84
C ARG A 73 10.12 -16.28 3.68
N LYS A 74 10.80 -16.25 4.84
CA LYS A 74 10.84 -15.05 5.70
C LYS A 74 11.49 -13.87 4.98
N PHE A 75 12.56 -14.10 4.23
CA PHE A 75 13.19 -13.05 3.42
C PHE A 75 12.21 -12.47 2.39
N LYS A 76 11.51 -13.33 1.64
CA LYS A 76 10.51 -12.92 0.64
C LYS A 76 9.37 -12.12 1.27
N GLU A 77 8.83 -12.58 2.40
CA GLU A 77 7.82 -11.84 3.17
C GLU A 77 8.31 -10.45 3.59
N SER A 78 9.53 -10.35 4.12
CA SER A 78 10.12 -9.07 4.54
C SER A 78 10.44 -8.15 3.36
N ALA A 79 10.94 -8.69 2.25
CA ALA A 79 11.23 -7.93 1.03
C ALA A 79 9.95 -7.35 0.41
N TRP A 80 8.87 -8.13 0.36
CA TRP A 80 7.56 -7.65 -0.07
C TRP A 80 7.05 -6.49 0.80
N LYS A 81 7.12 -6.65 2.12
CA LYS A 81 6.71 -5.59 3.06
C LYS A 81 7.55 -4.33 2.90
N CYS A 82 8.88 -4.47 2.81
CA CYS A 82 9.80 -3.37 2.60
C CYS A 82 9.48 -2.61 1.30
N LEU A 83 9.32 -3.32 0.18
CA LEU A 83 9.00 -2.69 -1.11
C LEU A 83 7.68 -1.93 -1.05
N TYR A 84 6.64 -2.55 -0.49
CA TYR A 84 5.34 -1.89 -0.34
C TYR A 84 5.46 -0.63 0.52
N PHE A 85 5.96 -0.73 1.75
CA PHE A 85 6.01 0.42 2.67
C PHE A 85 6.90 1.54 2.13
N LEU A 86 8.01 1.21 1.47
CA LEU A 86 8.85 2.21 0.81
C LEU A 86 8.10 2.87 -0.34
N SER A 87 7.39 2.11 -1.18
CA SER A 87 6.61 2.68 -2.28
C SER A 87 5.46 3.56 -1.78
N GLY A 88 4.78 3.14 -0.71
CA GLY A 88 3.71 3.89 -0.08
C GLY A 88 4.22 5.19 0.55
N GLU A 89 5.38 5.15 1.21
CA GLU A 89 6.02 6.33 1.78
C GLU A 89 6.42 7.34 0.69
N LEU A 90 7.08 6.86 -0.37
CA LEU A 90 7.44 7.73 -1.51
C LEU A 90 6.22 8.33 -2.19
N LEU A 91 5.15 7.53 -2.36
CA LEU A 91 3.88 8.02 -2.91
C LEU A 91 3.24 9.06 -2.00
N SER A 92 3.19 8.80 -0.70
CA SER A 92 2.63 9.72 0.30
C SER A 92 3.39 11.05 0.29
N LEU A 93 4.73 11.01 0.34
CA LEU A 93 5.55 12.21 0.23
C LEU A 93 5.29 12.94 -1.08
N TYR A 94 5.27 12.24 -2.22
CA TYR A 94 5.02 12.85 -3.52
C TYR A 94 3.66 13.55 -3.60
N VAL A 95 2.59 12.90 -3.14
CA VAL A 95 1.22 13.42 -3.19
C VAL A 95 1.02 14.61 -2.25
N THR A 96 1.71 14.61 -1.11
CA THR A 96 1.49 15.59 -0.04
C THR A 96 2.49 16.74 -0.03
N TYR A 97 3.67 16.60 -0.66
CA TYR A 97 4.77 17.57 -0.56
C TYR A 97 4.39 19.02 -0.89
N ASN A 98 3.54 19.22 -1.90
CA ASN A 98 3.10 20.54 -2.35
C ASN A 98 1.79 21.02 -1.70
N GLU A 99 1.22 20.22 -0.80
CA GLU A 99 -0.03 20.60 -0.13
C GLU A 99 0.25 21.55 1.04
N PRO A 100 -0.58 22.60 1.23
CA PRO A 100 -0.36 23.59 2.28
C PRO A 100 -0.40 22.96 3.69
N TRP A 101 -1.25 21.95 3.87
CA TRP A 101 -1.41 21.21 5.11
C TRP A 101 -0.23 20.28 5.45
N PHE A 102 0.70 20.05 4.53
CA PHE A 102 1.93 19.29 4.80
C PHE A 102 2.87 20.03 5.75
N LYS A 103 2.82 21.36 5.75
CA LYS A 103 3.67 22.21 6.61
C LYS A 103 2.90 22.86 7.76
N ASP A 104 1.62 23.15 7.57
CA ASP A 104 0.79 23.80 8.57
C ASP A 104 -0.57 23.10 8.70
N THR A 105 -0.75 22.42 9.84
CA THR A 105 -1.91 21.57 10.10
C THR A 105 -3.22 22.33 10.24
N ARG A 106 -3.19 23.68 10.34
CA ARG A 106 -4.43 24.49 10.31
C ARG A 106 -5.19 24.32 9.01
N TYR A 107 -4.48 24.13 7.90
CA TYR A 107 -5.07 23.90 6.58
C TYR A 107 -5.74 22.52 6.42
N PHE A 108 -5.70 21.65 7.44
CA PHE A 108 -6.57 20.48 7.48
C PHE A 108 -8.02 20.87 7.70
N TRP A 109 -8.26 21.91 8.51
CA TRP A 109 -9.59 22.37 8.90
C TRP A 109 -10.06 23.51 8.00
N GLU A 110 -9.12 24.36 7.59
CA GLU A 110 -9.30 25.48 6.68
C GLU A 110 -8.83 25.06 5.27
N GLY A 111 -9.76 24.59 4.44
CA GLY A 111 -9.45 24.26 3.05
C GLY A 111 -9.20 25.52 2.21
N PRO A 112 -8.69 25.38 0.98
CA PRO A 112 -8.50 26.51 0.07
C PRO A 112 -9.85 27.17 -0.29
N GLY A 113 -9.90 28.50 -0.21
CA GLY A 113 -11.11 29.28 -0.50
C GLY A 113 -12.17 29.15 0.60
N ASP A 114 -13.38 28.73 0.21
CA ASP A 114 -14.53 28.58 1.12
C ASP A 114 -14.73 27.14 1.64
N GLN A 115 -13.76 26.23 1.40
CA GLN A 115 -13.86 24.83 1.85
C GLN A 115 -13.58 24.73 3.34
N ILE A 116 -14.59 24.37 4.14
CA ILE A 116 -14.46 24.22 5.60
C ILE A 116 -14.84 22.79 5.95
N TRP A 117 -14.05 22.14 6.79
CA TRP A 117 -14.42 20.82 7.31
C TRP A 117 -15.81 20.88 7.96
N PRO A 118 -16.73 19.93 7.69
CA PRO A 118 -16.54 18.66 6.97
C PRO A 118 -16.85 18.68 5.47
N ASP A 119 -17.09 19.85 4.87
CA ASP A 119 -17.44 19.98 3.45
C ASP A 119 -16.22 20.32 2.57
N GLN A 120 -15.23 19.43 2.59
CA GLN A 120 -14.01 19.57 1.80
C GLN A 120 -14.02 18.63 0.59
N LYS A 121 -13.53 19.11 -0.54
CA LYS A 121 -13.20 18.29 -1.70
C LYS A 121 -11.83 17.67 -1.51
N ILE A 122 -11.61 16.56 -2.21
CA ILE A 122 -10.34 15.85 -2.21
C ILE A 122 -9.77 15.82 -3.63
N LYS A 123 -8.48 16.08 -3.75
CA LYS A 123 -7.76 16.01 -5.03
C LYS A 123 -7.66 14.58 -5.51
N LEU A 124 -7.70 14.37 -6.83
CA LEU A 124 -7.62 13.05 -7.45
C LEU A 124 -6.39 12.26 -6.99
N LYS A 125 -5.22 12.90 -6.90
CA LYS A 125 -3.99 12.26 -6.38
C LYS A 125 -4.12 11.73 -4.95
N LEU A 126 -4.87 12.42 -4.08
CA LEU A 126 -5.10 12.00 -2.71
C LEU A 126 -6.17 10.89 -2.66
N LYS A 127 -7.21 10.96 -3.51
CA LYS A 127 -8.13 9.83 -3.70
C LYS A 127 -7.38 8.57 -4.09
N ALA A 128 -6.44 8.68 -5.04
CA ALA A 128 -5.62 7.57 -5.50
C ALA A 128 -4.76 6.98 -4.37
N SER A 129 -4.15 7.80 -3.51
CA SER A 129 -3.38 7.31 -2.36
C SER A 129 -4.26 6.62 -1.32
N TYR A 130 -5.47 7.12 -1.07
CA TYR A 130 -6.47 6.46 -0.21
C TYR A 130 -6.83 5.08 -0.76
N MET A 131 -7.16 4.98 -2.06
CA MET A 131 -7.51 3.71 -2.69
C MET A 131 -6.33 2.74 -2.70
N PHE A 132 -5.10 3.23 -2.95
CA PHE A 132 -3.88 2.43 -2.88
C PHE A 132 -3.69 1.80 -1.50
N ALA A 133 -3.78 2.59 -0.43
CA ALA A 133 -3.65 2.12 0.94
C ALA A 133 -4.78 1.14 1.31
N ALA A 134 -6.04 1.50 1.03
CA ALA A 134 -7.19 0.63 1.28
C ALA A 134 -7.08 -0.71 0.55
N GLY A 135 -6.65 -0.69 -0.72
CA GLY A 135 -6.44 -1.88 -1.54
C GLY A 135 -5.36 -2.79 -0.96
N PHE A 136 -4.24 -2.24 -0.50
CA PHE A 136 -3.18 -3.03 0.10
C PHE A 136 -3.58 -3.65 1.44
N TYR A 137 -4.19 -2.88 2.34
CA TYR A 137 -4.59 -3.40 3.65
C TYR A 137 -5.70 -4.45 3.50
N THR A 138 -6.61 -4.27 2.54
CA THR A 138 -7.62 -5.28 2.20
C THR A 138 -6.98 -6.55 1.64
N TYR A 139 -6.06 -6.41 0.66
CA TYR A 139 -5.26 -7.55 0.18
C TYR A 139 -4.52 -8.26 1.31
N SER A 140 -3.92 -7.50 2.23
CA SER A 140 -3.10 -8.02 3.32
C SER A 140 -3.92 -8.87 4.30
N ILE A 141 -5.22 -8.60 4.47
CA ILE A 141 -6.13 -9.50 5.21
C ILE A 141 -6.16 -10.88 4.56
N PHE A 142 -6.38 -10.95 3.23
CA PHE A 142 -6.35 -12.23 2.51
C PHE A 142 -4.96 -12.88 2.54
N ALA A 143 -3.90 -12.09 2.38
CA ALA A 143 -2.54 -12.58 2.46
C ALA A 143 -2.25 -13.19 3.83
N LEU A 144 -2.63 -12.54 4.93
CA LEU A 144 -2.46 -13.06 6.29
C LEU A 144 -3.25 -14.37 6.50
N MET A 145 -4.46 -14.48 5.93
CA MET A 145 -5.27 -15.69 6.07
C MET A 145 -4.69 -16.89 5.31
N PHE A 146 -4.20 -16.67 4.07
CA PHE A 146 -3.95 -17.75 3.11
C PHE A 146 -2.50 -17.85 2.59
N TRP A 147 -1.72 -16.77 2.61
CA TRP A 147 -0.39 -16.72 1.99
C TRP A 147 0.75 -16.61 3.01
N GLU A 148 0.62 -15.73 4.00
CA GLU A 148 1.69 -15.44 4.96
C GLU A 148 1.82 -16.52 6.03
N THR A 149 3.03 -16.66 6.56
CA THR A 149 3.29 -17.53 7.70
C THR A 149 2.56 -17.00 8.94
N LYS A 150 1.61 -17.77 9.47
CA LYS A 150 0.94 -17.44 10.74
C LYS A 150 1.95 -17.45 11.89
N ARG A 151 1.98 -16.35 12.63
CA ARG A 151 2.84 -16.13 13.81
C ARG A 151 1.95 -16.03 15.06
N SER A 152 2.54 -16.06 16.25
CA SER A 152 1.80 -16.01 17.52
C SER A 152 0.98 -14.73 17.71
N ASP A 153 1.39 -13.64 17.06
CA ASP A 153 0.74 -12.33 17.03
C ASP A 153 -0.30 -12.19 15.91
N PHE A 154 -0.68 -13.29 15.23
CA PHE A 154 -1.61 -13.27 14.10
C PHE A 154 -2.92 -12.55 14.39
N GLY A 155 -3.55 -12.82 15.54
CA GLY A 155 -4.83 -12.20 15.91
C GLY A 155 -4.74 -10.68 16.05
N VAL A 156 -3.67 -10.20 16.70
CA VAL A 156 -3.41 -8.76 16.87
C VAL A 156 -3.15 -8.10 15.51
N SER A 157 -2.32 -8.72 14.68
CA SER A 157 -2.05 -8.23 13.33
C SER A 157 -3.32 -8.20 12.47
N MET A 158 -4.13 -9.25 12.50
CA MET A 158 -5.38 -9.32 11.73
C MET A 158 -6.35 -8.20 12.14
N SER A 159 -6.58 -8.04 13.45
CA SER A 159 -7.43 -6.97 13.98
C SER A 159 -6.91 -5.59 13.59
N HIS A 160 -5.58 -5.39 13.63
CA HIS A 160 -4.97 -4.14 13.18
C HIS A 160 -5.25 -3.85 11.69
N HIS A 161 -5.14 -4.84 10.82
CA HIS A 161 -5.42 -4.66 9.38
C HIS A 161 -6.90 -4.33 9.15
N VAL A 162 -7.82 -5.05 9.80
CA VAL A 162 -9.26 -4.78 9.72
C VAL A 162 -9.57 -3.36 10.20
N ALA A 163 -9.04 -2.98 11.38
CA ALA A 163 -9.21 -1.64 11.93
C ALA A 163 -8.66 -0.57 10.97
N THR A 164 -7.49 -0.80 10.37
CA THR A 164 -6.87 0.15 9.43
C THR A 164 -7.72 0.33 8.18
N VAL A 165 -8.26 -0.74 7.59
CA VAL A 165 -9.18 -0.65 6.44
C VAL A 165 -10.41 0.17 6.80
N VAL A 166 -11.02 -0.12 7.96
CA VAL A 166 -12.19 0.61 8.45
C VAL A 166 -11.87 2.10 8.63
N LEU A 167 -10.75 2.42 9.28
CA LEU A 167 -10.33 3.81 9.50
C LEU A 167 -10.07 4.56 8.19
N ILE A 168 -9.43 3.92 7.20
CA ILE A 168 -9.19 4.53 5.88
C ILE A 168 -10.52 4.84 5.18
N ILE A 169 -11.45 3.87 5.16
CA ILE A 169 -12.76 4.05 4.50
C ILE A 169 -13.58 5.13 5.20
N LEU A 170 -13.65 5.10 6.54
CA LEU A 170 -14.40 6.10 7.31
C LEU A 170 -13.77 7.49 7.17
N SER A 171 -12.44 7.60 7.22
CA SER A 171 -11.73 8.87 6.97
C SER A 171 -12.07 9.43 5.59
N TYR A 172 -12.12 8.58 4.57
CA TYR A 172 -12.49 8.97 3.21
C TYR A 172 -13.95 9.48 3.11
N ILE A 173 -14.91 8.70 3.65
CA ILE A 173 -16.34 9.02 3.57
C ILE A 173 -16.68 10.27 4.36
N PHE A 174 -16.16 10.38 5.59
CA PHE A 174 -16.44 11.51 6.47
C PHE A 174 -15.60 12.74 6.18
N ARG A 175 -14.71 12.69 5.17
CA ARG A 175 -13.79 13.79 4.84
C ARG A 175 -12.95 14.21 6.05
N CYS A 176 -12.68 13.27 6.94
CA CYS A 176 -11.82 13.47 8.11
C CYS A 176 -10.38 13.22 7.68
N ALA A 177 -9.74 14.23 7.09
CA ALA A 177 -8.29 14.31 7.15
C ALA A 177 -7.93 14.62 8.62
N TYR A 178 -7.68 13.53 9.36
CA TYR A 178 -7.16 13.34 10.72
C TYR A 178 -7.56 14.36 11.82
N TYR A 179 -8.31 13.86 12.80
CA TYR A 179 -8.41 14.47 14.14
C TYR A 179 -7.08 14.43 14.89
#